data_AF-A0AAW4GAG0-F1
#
_entry.id   AF-A0AAW4GAG0-F1
#
_cell.length_a   1.000
_cell.length_b   1.000
_cell.length_c   1.000
_cell.angle_alpha   90.00
_cell.angle_beta   90.00
_cell.angle_gamma   90.00
#
_symmetry.space_group_name_H-M   'P 1'
#
loop_
_entity.id
_entity.type
_entity.pdbx_description
1 polymer ?
#
loop_
_entity_poly.entity_id
_entity_poly.type
_entity_poly.pdbx_seq_one_letter_code
_entity_poly.pdbx_strand_id
1 'polypeptide(L)'
;MDLPVMPPVAPMLAKAVTAVPQQPDGDTAWSYEPKWDGFRALIFRDGEEVVIGSRGGKDLARYFPEVVAAAKVELPDRVVLDGEIGVPALIGDTHRLDWDSLAQRIHPAESRVNMLAEKTPAIFIGFDALALESTSVKDEPFEVRREALLRAVGPGGRDRRMHVSRVTGDPSVAEDWFSAFEGAGLDGVVAKRLDGLYVENKREMLKIKHKRTADCVIFGYRIHKSGRGIGSMLLGLYGDDGELRMVGGAGAFSDAKRVELQEMFEPMRLDPDKPSPGEPTRWRSEKSGEWIPIRPELVAEFAYDQMENQRFRHTVKFLRWRPDRDPESCGYDQLEVPLTYDLHDVLEGE
;
A
#
# COMPACT_ATOMS: atom_id res chain seq x y z
N MET A 1 -7.59 14.95 25.51
CA MET A 1 -8.55 14.28 24.63
C MET A 1 -9.59 13.55 25.48
N ASP A 2 -10.86 13.86 25.25
CA ASP A 2 -12.03 13.20 25.84
C ASP A 2 -13.10 13.03 24.75
N LEU A 3 -13.00 11.91 24.02
CA LEU A 3 -13.90 11.57 22.91
C LEU A 3 -14.74 10.34 23.26
N PRO A 4 -15.94 10.21 22.66
CA PRO A 4 -16.75 9.00 22.79
C PRO A 4 -16.02 7.72 22.36
N VAL A 5 -15.01 7.85 21.50
CA VAL A 5 -14.08 6.79 21.10
C VAL A 5 -12.65 7.28 21.34
N MET A 6 -11.98 6.75 22.35
CA MET A 6 -10.62 7.14 22.74
C MET A 6 -9.55 6.36 21.98
N PRO A 7 -8.41 6.99 21.61
CA PRO A 7 -7.24 6.24 21.15
C PRO A 7 -6.62 5.42 22.30
N PRO A 8 -5.96 4.28 22.01
CA PRO A 8 -5.78 3.69 20.68
C PRO A 8 -7.01 2.88 20.24
N VAL A 9 -7.32 2.94 18.94
CA VAL A 9 -8.23 2.01 18.27
C VAL A 9 -7.42 1.26 17.22
N ALA A 10 -7.49 -0.07 17.23
CA ALA A 10 -6.86 -0.89 16.21
C ALA A 10 -7.74 -0.95 14.94
N PRO A 11 -7.18 -0.71 13.74
CA PRO A 11 -7.99 -0.68 12.54
C PRO A 11 -8.68 -2.02 12.25
N MET A 12 -9.91 -1.95 11.74
CA MET A 12 -10.58 -3.08 11.09
C MET A 12 -9.82 -3.48 9.82
N LEU A 13 -9.74 -4.79 9.54
CA LEU A 13 -8.90 -5.35 8.48
C LEU A 13 -9.72 -6.01 7.38
N ALA A 14 -9.05 -6.27 6.26
CA ALA A 14 -9.63 -6.98 5.12
C ALA A 14 -9.02 -8.37 4.90
N LYS A 15 -9.87 -9.30 4.44
CA LYS A 15 -9.50 -10.61 3.88
C LYS A 15 -9.33 -10.48 2.36
N ALA A 16 -8.30 -11.08 1.80
CA ALA A 16 -8.11 -11.10 0.36
C ALA A 16 -9.09 -12.06 -0.31
N VAL A 17 -9.72 -11.61 -1.40
CA VAL A 17 -10.54 -12.42 -2.31
C VAL A 17 -10.11 -12.17 -3.75
N THR A 18 -10.54 -13.02 -4.67
CA THR A 18 -10.00 -13.05 -6.05
C THR A 18 -10.83 -12.28 -7.06
N ALA A 19 -12.06 -11.92 -6.72
CA ALA A 19 -12.99 -11.18 -7.56
C ALA A 19 -13.85 -10.26 -6.69
N VAL A 20 -14.41 -9.23 -7.32
CA VAL A 20 -15.42 -8.38 -6.69
C VAL A 20 -16.63 -9.27 -6.32
N PRO A 21 -17.05 -9.32 -5.05
CA PRO A 21 -18.21 -10.12 -4.68
C PRO A 21 -19.44 -9.50 -5.33
N GLN A 22 -20.33 -10.32 -5.89
CA GLN A 22 -21.64 -9.85 -6.35
C GLN A 22 -22.53 -9.51 -5.16
N GLN A 23 -23.58 -8.71 -5.38
CA GLN A 23 -24.60 -8.50 -4.35
C GLN A 23 -25.27 -9.85 -4.02
N PRO A 24 -25.37 -10.22 -2.73
CA PRO A 24 -26.02 -11.48 -2.36
C PRO A 24 -27.54 -11.32 -2.45
N ASP A 25 -28.25 -12.45 -2.52
CA ASP A 25 -29.71 -12.46 -2.34
C ASP A 25 -30.05 -12.20 -0.85
N GLY A 26 -31.02 -11.32 -0.59
CA GLY A 26 -31.52 -11.02 0.77
C GLY A 26 -31.18 -9.60 1.26
N ASP A 27 -31.14 -9.42 2.58
CA ASP A 27 -31.06 -8.10 3.22
C ASP A 27 -29.63 -7.56 3.37
N THR A 28 -28.61 -8.40 3.15
CA THR A 28 -27.21 -7.97 3.24
C THR A 28 -26.79 -7.34 1.93
N ALA A 29 -26.23 -6.14 1.96
CA ALA A 29 -25.70 -5.47 0.77
C ALA A 29 -24.22 -5.07 0.95
N TRP A 30 -23.46 -5.15 -0.13
CA TRP A 30 -22.09 -4.66 -0.20
C TRP A 30 -22.04 -3.20 -0.64
N SER A 31 -21.12 -2.46 -0.03
CA SER A 31 -20.61 -1.18 -0.54
C SER A 31 -19.17 -1.40 -0.98
N TYR A 32 -18.85 -0.94 -2.17
CA TYR A 32 -17.52 -1.04 -2.77
C TYR A 32 -16.84 0.32 -2.77
N GLU A 33 -15.55 0.33 -2.48
CA GLU A 33 -14.71 1.52 -2.45
C GLU A 33 -13.38 1.25 -3.15
N PRO A 34 -12.76 2.27 -3.77
CA PRO A 34 -11.38 2.14 -4.21
C PRO A 34 -10.47 1.75 -3.04
N LYS A 35 -9.50 0.89 -3.30
CA LYS A 35 -8.47 0.55 -2.35
C LYS A 35 -7.35 1.59 -2.46
N TRP A 36 -7.41 2.57 -1.57
CA TRP A 36 -6.39 3.61 -1.43
C TRP A 36 -5.05 3.04 -1.01
N ASP A 37 -4.00 3.63 -1.55
CA ASP A 37 -2.63 3.22 -1.29
C ASP A 37 -1.83 4.31 -0.58
N GLY A 38 -1.58 4.09 0.71
CA GLY A 38 -0.85 5.04 1.53
C GLY A 38 -0.56 4.52 2.94
N PHE A 39 -0.67 5.41 3.91
CA PHE A 39 -0.60 5.05 5.33
C PHE A 39 -1.99 5.10 5.95
N ARG A 40 -2.48 3.94 6.39
CA ARG A 40 -3.65 3.84 7.26
C ARG A 40 -3.51 4.77 8.47
N ALA A 41 -4.49 5.65 8.65
CA ALA A 41 -4.50 6.68 9.66
C ALA A 41 -5.88 6.81 10.30
N LEU A 42 -5.92 6.79 11.63
CA LEU A 42 -7.09 7.17 12.42
C LEU A 42 -6.87 8.58 12.96
N ILE A 43 -7.70 9.53 12.52
CA ILE A 43 -7.69 10.90 13.04
C ILE A 43 -8.62 10.97 14.23
N PHE A 44 -8.09 11.36 15.39
CA PHE A 44 -8.85 11.72 16.58
C PHE A 44 -8.69 13.22 16.78
N ARG A 45 -9.78 13.97 16.74
CA ARG A 45 -9.77 15.41 17.03
C ARG A 45 -10.70 15.72 18.19
N ASP A 46 -10.18 16.46 19.15
CA ASP A 46 -10.90 17.02 20.30
C ASP A 46 -10.49 18.49 20.50
N GLY A 47 -11.28 19.39 19.91
CA GLY A 47 -10.96 20.81 19.76
C GLY A 47 -9.65 21.01 19.00
N GLU A 48 -8.65 21.57 19.70
CA GLU A 48 -7.31 21.84 19.19
C GLU A 48 -6.36 20.64 19.28
N GLU A 49 -6.73 19.59 20.00
CA GLU A 49 -5.91 18.39 20.13
C GLU A 49 -6.21 17.43 18.97
N VAL A 50 -5.18 17.06 18.21
CA VAL A 50 -5.29 16.12 17.10
C VAL A 50 -4.23 15.03 17.26
N VAL A 51 -4.68 13.77 17.21
CA VAL A 51 -3.83 12.57 17.21
C VAL A 51 -4.07 11.82 15.91
N ILE A 52 -2.98 11.32 15.28
CA ILE A 52 -3.08 10.51 14.06
C ILE A 52 -2.52 9.12 14.35
N GLY A 53 -3.39 8.15 14.65
CA GLY A 53 -3.00 6.79 14.92
C GLY A 53 -2.68 6.00 13.64
N SER A 54 -1.47 5.46 13.52
CA SER A 54 -1.14 4.48 12.48
C SER A 54 -1.79 3.13 12.74
N ARG A 55 -1.76 2.25 11.73
CA ARG A 55 -2.12 0.83 11.89
C ARG A 55 -1.44 0.10 13.05
N GLY A 56 -0.20 0.48 13.37
CA GLY A 56 0.58 -0.12 14.46
C GLY A 56 0.40 0.58 15.81
N GLY A 57 -0.54 1.53 15.93
CA GLY A 57 -0.78 2.32 17.14
C GLY A 57 0.25 3.42 17.41
N LYS A 58 1.20 3.66 16.49
CA LYS A 58 2.14 4.79 16.58
C LYS A 58 1.44 6.08 16.17
N ASP A 59 1.70 7.16 16.89
CA ASP A 59 1.27 8.50 16.49
C ASP A 59 2.08 9.00 15.29
N LEU A 60 1.35 9.43 14.27
CA LEU A 60 1.87 9.96 13.01
C LEU A 60 1.81 11.49 12.94
N ALA A 61 1.14 12.18 13.89
CA ALA A 61 0.85 13.61 13.80
C ALA A 61 2.10 14.45 13.50
N ARG A 62 3.23 14.14 14.15
CA ARG A 62 4.51 14.86 13.96
C ARG A 62 5.06 14.79 12.53
N TYR A 63 4.66 13.79 11.73
CA TYR A 63 5.12 13.60 10.35
C TYR A 63 4.21 14.26 9.32
N PHE A 64 3.02 14.70 9.73
CA PHE A 64 2.00 15.27 8.85
C PHE A 64 1.39 16.55 9.46
N PRO A 65 2.19 17.57 9.77
CA PRO A 65 1.71 18.81 10.39
C PRO A 65 0.63 19.52 9.55
N GLU A 66 0.69 19.41 8.22
CA GLU A 66 -0.30 19.95 7.30
C GLU A 66 -1.64 19.22 7.37
N VAL A 67 -1.64 17.91 7.64
CA VAL A 67 -2.86 17.12 7.86
C VAL A 67 -3.46 17.46 9.23
N VAL A 68 -2.62 17.66 10.25
CA VAL A 68 -3.07 18.14 11.56
C VAL A 68 -3.71 19.52 11.45
N ALA A 69 -3.06 20.46 10.75
CA ALA A 69 -3.59 21.81 10.54
C ALA A 69 -4.93 21.78 9.79
N ALA A 70 -5.01 21.01 8.70
CA ALA A 70 -6.27 20.85 7.99
C ALA A 70 -7.33 20.15 8.85
N ALA A 71 -6.98 19.16 9.66
CA ALA A 71 -7.94 18.46 10.52
C ALA A 71 -8.63 19.45 11.46
N LYS A 72 -7.93 20.48 11.95
CA LYS A 72 -8.45 21.54 12.81
C LYS A 72 -9.38 22.55 12.10
N VAL A 73 -9.17 22.74 10.80
CA VAL A 73 -9.93 23.72 10.02
C VAL A 73 -11.13 23.08 9.32
N GLU A 74 -10.96 21.85 8.84
CA GLU A 74 -11.86 21.21 7.89
C GLU A 74 -12.83 20.20 8.52
N LEU A 75 -12.55 19.74 9.74
CA LEU A 75 -13.40 18.77 10.45
C LEU A 75 -14.20 19.45 11.58
N PRO A 76 -15.16 18.75 12.20
CA PRO A 76 -15.80 19.20 13.43
C PRO A 76 -14.85 19.09 14.62
N ASP A 77 -15.15 19.80 15.71
CA ASP A 77 -14.28 19.86 16.89
C ASP A 77 -14.10 18.49 17.56
N ARG A 78 -15.09 17.61 17.50
CA ARG A 78 -15.03 16.28 18.11
C ARG A 78 -15.36 15.23 17.08
N VAL A 79 -14.35 14.52 16.60
CA VAL A 79 -14.53 13.50 15.55
C VAL A 79 -13.46 12.42 15.62
N VAL A 80 -13.84 11.20 15.25
CA VAL A 80 -12.91 10.09 15.02
C VAL A 80 -13.15 9.50 13.65
N LEU A 81 -12.18 9.62 12.75
CA LEU A 81 -12.24 9.13 11.38
C LEU A 81 -11.19 8.05 11.12
N ASP A 82 -11.53 7.07 10.29
CA ASP A 82 -10.60 6.07 9.78
C ASP A 82 -10.44 6.25 8.27
N GLY A 83 -9.18 6.33 7.82
CA GLY A 83 -8.85 6.72 6.46
C GLY A 83 -7.43 6.34 6.06
N GLU A 84 -7.01 6.84 4.91
CA GLU A 84 -5.66 6.69 4.37
C GLU A 84 -5.02 8.06 4.19
N ILE A 85 -3.76 8.21 4.58
CA ILE A 85 -2.94 9.37 4.22
C ILE A 85 -2.16 9.04 2.95
N GLY A 86 -2.26 9.91 1.95
CA GLY A 86 -1.55 9.83 0.67
C GLY A 86 -0.89 11.15 0.30
N VAL A 87 0.09 11.11 -0.61
CA VAL A 87 0.69 12.32 -1.19
C VAL A 87 0.29 12.39 -2.67
N PRO A 88 -0.55 13.35 -3.08
CA PRO A 88 -0.83 13.57 -4.50
C PRO A 88 0.40 14.18 -5.18
N ALA A 89 0.71 13.70 -6.38
CA ALA A 89 1.74 14.29 -7.25
C ALA A 89 1.30 14.23 -8.71
N LEU A 90 1.70 15.23 -9.49
CA LEU A 90 1.57 15.20 -10.95
C LEU A 90 2.66 14.30 -11.53
N ILE A 91 2.27 13.15 -12.06
CA ILE A 91 3.17 12.17 -12.70
C ILE A 91 2.76 12.07 -14.18
N GLY A 92 3.63 12.57 -15.05
CA GLY A 92 3.26 12.86 -16.44
C GLY A 92 2.19 13.95 -16.48
N ASP A 93 1.05 13.66 -17.10
CA ASP A 93 -0.07 14.60 -17.25
C ASP A 93 -1.24 14.31 -16.30
N THR A 94 -1.05 13.43 -15.30
CA THR A 94 -2.12 12.96 -14.39
C THR A 94 -1.69 13.05 -12.93
N HIS A 95 -2.60 13.48 -12.05
CA HIS A 95 -2.39 13.41 -10.61
C HIS A 95 -2.57 11.98 -10.11
N ARG A 96 -1.67 11.54 -9.23
CA ARG A 96 -1.67 10.18 -8.66
C ARG A 96 -1.21 10.23 -7.21
N LEU A 97 -1.54 9.21 -6.44
CA LEU A 97 -0.88 9.00 -5.16
C LEU A 97 0.56 8.52 -5.38
N ASP A 98 1.52 9.30 -4.88
CA ASP A 98 2.94 9.03 -4.99
C ASP A 98 3.49 8.44 -3.67
N TRP A 99 3.78 7.14 -3.72
CA TRP A 99 4.32 6.43 -2.58
C TRP A 99 5.74 6.85 -2.23
N ASP A 100 6.58 7.14 -3.23
CA ASP A 100 7.98 7.54 -2.97
C ASP A 100 8.04 8.83 -2.16
N SER A 101 7.18 9.81 -2.47
CA SER A 101 7.04 11.02 -1.66
C SER A 101 6.47 10.73 -0.27
N LEU A 102 5.43 9.88 -0.17
CA LEU A 102 4.84 9.51 1.12
C LEU A 102 5.83 8.78 2.03
N ALA A 103 6.60 7.84 1.50
CA ALA A 103 7.60 7.06 2.24
C ALA A 103 8.72 7.96 2.81
N GLN A 104 9.01 9.09 2.16
CA GLN A 104 9.98 10.07 2.65
C GLN A 104 9.49 10.88 3.86
N ARG A 105 8.18 10.90 4.16
CA ARG A 105 7.58 11.68 5.25
C ARG A 105 8.01 11.19 6.63
N ILE A 106 8.25 9.89 6.78
CA ILE A 106 8.69 9.30 8.05
C ILE A 106 10.19 9.56 8.24
N HIS A 107 10.50 10.79 8.67
CA HIS A 107 11.86 11.28 8.82
C HIS A 107 12.18 11.70 10.27
N PRO A 108 13.39 11.43 10.80
CA PRO A 108 13.75 11.85 12.14
C PRO A 108 13.78 13.38 12.31
N ALA A 109 14.37 14.10 11.35
CA ALA A 109 14.53 15.55 11.42
C ALA A 109 13.24 16.30 11.06
N GLU A 110 12.76 17.11 12.01
CA GLU A 110 11.54 17.92 11.90
C GLU A 110 11.61 18.95 10.77
N SER A 111 12.75 19.63 10.58
CA SER A 111 12.93 20.58 9.48
C SER A 111 12.72 19.96 8.10
N ARG A 112 13.09 18.69 7.92
CA ARG A 112 12.84 17.95 6.68
C ARG A 112 11.36 17.63 6.52
N VAL A 113 10.67 17.27 7.61
CA VAL A 113 9.22 17.01 7.61
C VAL A 113 8.48 18.29 7.22
N ASN A 114 8.77 19.43 7.84
CA ASN A 114 8.12 20.70 7.54
C ASN A 114 8.36 21.13 6.08
N MET A 115 9.59 21.02 5.59
CA MET A 115 9.90 21.32 4.19
C MET A 115 9.14 20.40 3.22
N LEU A 116 9.05 19.10 3.50
CA LEU A 116 8.28 18.17 2.68
C LEU A 116 6.75 18.42 2.80
N ALA A 117 6.28 18.92 3.94
CA ALA A 117 4.87 19.23 4.16
C ALA A 117 4.41 20.39 3.28
N GLU A 118 5.32 21.30 2.96
CA GLU A 118 5.06 22.42 2.04
C GLU A 118 5.22 21.99 0.57
N LYS A 119 6.23 21.19 0.25
CA LYS A 119 6.55 20.83 -1.15
C LYS A 119 5.67 19.72 -1.73
N THR A 120 5.35 18.72 -0.93
CA THR A 120 4.60 17.52 -1.33
C THR A 120 3.56 17.24 -0.25
N PRO A 121 2.56 18.13 -0.13
CA PRO A 121 1.67 18.12 1.02
C PRO A 121 0.75 16.90 0.97
N ALA A 122 0.54 16.23 2.10
CA ALA A 122 -0.32 15.06 2.15
C ALA A 122 -1.82 15.43 2.23
N ILE A 123 -2.66 14.46 1.87
CA ILE A 123 -4.12 14.49 2.02
C ILE A 123 -4.58 13.30 2.87
N PHE A 124 -5.76 13.42 3.47
CA PHE A 124 -6.45 12.34 4.17
C PHE A 124 -7.72 11.96 3.40
N ILE A 125 -7.89 10.66 3.19
CA ILE A 125 -9.03 10.10 2.46
C ILE A 125 -9.77 9.18 3.43
N GLY A 126 -10.83 9.72 4.03
CA GLY A 126 -11.67 9.02 4.99
C GLY A 126 -12.57 7.99 4.30
N PHE A 127 -12.71 6.83 4.93
CA PHE A 127 -13.61 5.76 4.46
C PHE A 127 -14.46 5.15 5.58
N ASP A 128 -14.31 5.59 6.83
CA ASP A 128 -15.19 5.24 7.95
C ASP A 128 -15.17 6.36 9.02
N ALA A 129 -16.21 6.43 9.85
CA ALA A 129 -16.26 7.31 11.03
C ALA A 129 -16.64 6.48 12.26
N LEU A 130 -15.98 6.75 13.39
CA LEU A 130 -16.19 6.02 14.65
C LEU A 130 -16.86 6.90 15.72
N ALA A 131 -16.72 8.21 15.61
CA ALA A 131 -17.43 9.16 16.45
C ALA A 131 -17.63 10.48 15.70
N LEU A 132 -18.75 11.15 15.99
CA LEU A 132 -19.05 12.49 15.52
C LEU A 132 -19.72 13.25 16.68
N GLU A 133 -19.16 14.41 17.00
CA GLU A 133 -19.54 15.23 18.16
C GLU A 133 -19.46 14.44 19.47
N SER A 134 -20.56 14.36 20.21
CA SER A 134 -20.69 13.62 21.46
C SER A 134 -21.10 12.15 21.28
N THR A 135 -21.26 11.67 20.05
CA THR A 135 -21.85 10.35 19.77
C THR A 135 -20.81 9.40 19.18
N SER A 136 -20.66 8.23 19.81
CA SER A 136 -19.97 7.09 19.19
C SER A 136 -20.90 6.46 18.16
N VAL A 137 -20.38 6.23 16.95
CA VAL A 137 -21.04 5.45 15.89
C VAL A 137 -20.30 4.16 15.59
N LYS A 138 -19.23 3.86 16.33
CA LYS A 138 -18.37 2.68 16.12
C LYS A 138 -19.15 1.36 16.07
N ASP A 139 -20.12 1.21 16.97
CA ASP A 139 -20.93 -0.01 17.10
C ASP A 139 -22.21 0.03 16.25
N GLU A 140 -22.36 1.03 15.37
CA GLU A 140 -23.45 1.14 14.41
C GLU A 140 -23.11 0.45 13.08
N PRO A 141 -24.10 0.09 12.25
CA PRO A 141 -23.92 -0.36 10.87
C PRO A 141 -23.05 0.59 10.03
N PHE A 142 -22.34 0.05 9.03
CA PHE A 142 -21.45 0.84 8.17
C PHE A 142 -22.18 1.97 7.44
N GLU A 143 -23.45 1.79 7.05
CA GLU A 143 -24.25 2.86 6.46
C GLU A 143 -24.37 4.10 7.38
N VAL A 144 -24.64 3.89 8.66
CA VAL A 144 -24.74 4.97 9.66
C VAL A 144 -23.40 5.65 9.88
N ARG A 145 -22.33 4.86 9.96
CA ARG A 145 -20.96 5.38 10.08
C ARG A 145 -20.54 6.17 8.85
N ARG A 146 -20.97 5.72 7.67
CA ARG A 146 -20.71 6.39 6.40
C ARG A 146 -21.42 7.74 6.31
N GLU A 147 -22.66 7.83 6.76
CA GLU A 147 -23.37 9.11 6.88
C GLU A 147 -22.68 10.06 7.88
N ALA A 148 -22.17 9.55 8.99
CA ALA A 148 -21.39 10.35 9.93
C ALA A 148 -20.09 10.87 9.29
N LEU A 149 -19.38 10.05 8.51
CA LEU A 149 -18.21 10.46 7.75
C LEU A 149 -18.53 11.58 6.74
N LEU A 150 -19.59 11.42 5.96
CA LEU A 150 -20.02 12.41 4.97
C LEU A 150 -20.38 13.75 5.64
N ARG A 151 -21.06 13.71 6.79
CA ARG A 151 -21.37 14.92 7.58
C ARG A 151 -20.12 15.56 8.18
N ALA A 152 -19.16 14.76 8.64
CA ALA A 152 -17.94 15.25 9.25
C ALA A 152 -17.04 15.97 8.24
N VAL A 153 -16.80 15.36 7.07
CA VAL A 153 -15.90 15.94 6.07
C VAL A 153 -16.62 17.02 5.24
N GLY A 154 -17.92 16.84 5.00
CA GLY A 154 -18.69 17.72 4.13
C GLY A 154 -18.33 17.55 2.64
N PRO A 155 -18.74 18.50 1.78
CA PRO A 155 -18.45 18.42 0.36
C PRO A 155 -16.93 18.52 0.10
N GLY A 156 -16.43 17.69 -0.81
CA GLY A 156 -15.03 17.72 -1.24
C GLY A 156 -14.68 18.99 -2.03
N GLY A 157 -13.42 19.08 -2.44
CA GLY A 157 -12.92 20.13 -3.34
C GLY A 157 -11.40 20.06 -3.46
N ARG A 158 -10.84 20.50 -4.58
CA ARG A 158 -9.40 20.39 -4.88
C ARG A 158 -8.48 21.07 -3.85
N ASP A 159 -8.96 22.15 -3.22
CA ASP A 159 -8.20 22.91 -2.23
C ASP A 159 -8.27 22.34 -0.81
N ARG A 160 -9.08 21.28 -0.60
CA ARG A 160 -9.23 20.62 0.70
C ARG A 160 -8.16 19.55 0.90
N ARG A 161 -7.89 19.19 2.15
CA ARG A 161 -7.05 18.04 2.50
C ARG A 161 -7.84 16.87 3.06
N MET A 162 -9.06 17.11 3.53
CA MET A 162 -9.95 16.08 4.05
C MET A 162 -10.93 15.68 2.94
N HIS A 163 -10.78 14.45 2.44
CA HIS A 163 -11.63 13.88 1.41
C HIS A 163 -12.36 12.65 1.92
N VAL A 164 -13.43 12.25 1.21
CA VAL A 164 -14.14 11.01 1.45
C VAL A 164 -13.94 10.08 0.25
N SER A 165 -13.56 8.83 0.51
CA SER A 165 -13.47 7.77 -0.49
C SER A 165 -14.81 7.56 -1.20
N ARG A 166 -14.89 7.56 -2.54
CA ARG A 166 -16.14 7.27 -3.25
C ARG A 166 -16.65 5.84 -3.00
N VAL A 167 -17.97 5.65 -3.04
CA VAL A 167 -18.64 4.36 -2.85
C VAL A 167 -19.58 4.03 -4.00
N THR A 168 -19.78 2.76 -4.28
CA THR A 168 -20.85 2.26 -5.15
C THR A 168 -21.49 1.02 -4.52
N GLY A 169 -22.78 0.81 -4.78
CA GLY A 169 -23.46 -0.46 -4.51
C GLY A 169 -23.50 -1.38 -5.74
N ASP A 170 -23.04 -0.91 -6.89
CA ASP A 170 -23.04 -1.68 -8.14
C ASP A 170 -21.70 -2.44 -8.30
N PRO A 171 -21.72 -3.79 -8.31
CA PRO A 171 -20.51 -4.59 -8.49
C PRO A 171 -19.85 -4.36 -9.86
N SER A 172 -20.61 -4.05 -10.92
CA SER A 172 -20.04 -3.78 -12.24
C SER A 172 -19.24 -2.47 -12.25
N VAL A 173 -19.75 -1.42 -11.59
CA VAL A 173 -18.99 -0.17 -11.40
C VAL A 173 -17.72 -0.41 -10.57
N ALA A 174 -17.79 -1.30 -9.56
CA ALA A 174 -16.62 -1.66 -8.77
C ALA A 174 -15.58 -2.47 -9.59
N GLU A 175 -16.01 -3.33 -10.51
CA GLU A 175 -15.14 -4.03 -11.46
C GLU A 175 -14.48 -3.06 -12.45
N ASP A 176 -15.22 -2.03 -12.90
CA ASP A 176 -14.68 -0.95 -13.72
C ASP A 176 -13.61 -0.17 -12.95
N TRP A 177 -13.87 0.21 -11.69
CA TRP A 177 -12.88 0.88 -10.83
C TRP A 177 -11.65 0.03 -10.60
N PHE A 178 -11.83 -1.28 -10.39
CA PHE A 178 -10.73 -2.23 -10.27
C PHE A 178 -9.83 -2.18 -11.49
N SER A 179 -10.39 -2.08 -12.70
CA SER A 179 -9.59 -2.07 -13.94
C SER A 179 -9.03 -0.69 -14.29
N ALA A 180 -9.77 0.39 -14.01
CA ALA A 180 -9.48 1.74 -14.50
C ALA A 180 -8.62 2.58 -13.54
N PHE A 181 -8.86 2.49 -12.23
CA PHE A 181 -8.26 3.43 -11.27
C PHE A 181 -6.85 3.06 -10.83
N GLU A 182 -6.32 1.96 -11.34
CA GLU A 182 -5.01 1.52 -10.94
C GLU A 182 -3.92 2.55 -11.27
N GLY A 183 -4.06 3.25 -12.40
CA GLY A 183 -3.17 4.36 -12.75
C GLY A 183 -3.22 5.56 -11.81
N ALA A 184 -4.26 5.72 -10.97
CA ALA A 184 -4.34 6.83 -10.00
C ALA A 184 -3.57 6.56 -8.69
N GLY A 185 -2.92 5.41 -8.57
CA GLY A 185 -2.26 4.96 -7.33
C GLY A 185 -3.23 4.22 -6.39
N LEU A 186 -4.18 3.48 -6.96
CA LEU A 186 -5.12 2.62 -6.23
C LEU A 186 -4.78 1.16 -6.55
N ASP A 187 -4.69 0.30 -5.55
CA ASP A 187 -4.23 -1.08 -5.74
C ASP A 187 -5.38 -2.10 -5.73
N GLY A 188 -6.61 -1.63 -5.99
CA GLY A 188 -7.79 -2.45 -6.22
C GLY A 188 -9.06 -1.89 -5.56
N VAL A 189 -9.89 -2.77 -5.00
CA VAL A 189 -11.20 -2.43 -4.41
C VAL A 189 -11.35 -3.06 -3.02
N VAL A 190 -12.06 -2.37 -2.13
CA VAL A 190 -12.50 -2.89 -0.83
C VAL A 190 -14.03 -3.03 -0.85
N ALA A 191 -14.53 -4.20 -0.47
CA ALA A 191 -15.96 -4.42 -0.25
C ALA A 191 -16.25 -4.50 1.26
N LYS A 192 -17.27 -3.77 1.70
CA LYS A 192 -17.74 -3.70 3.09
C LYS A 192 -19.22 -4.04 3.11
N ARG A 193 -19.68 -4.79 4.11
CA ARG A 193 -21.11 -4.99 4.32
C ARG A 193 -21.72 -3.71 4.87
N LEU A 194 -22.85 -3.26 4.32
CA LEU A 194 -23.57 -2.07 4.80
C LEU A 194 -24.07 -2.24 6.25
N ASP A 195 -24.51 -3.45 6.60
CA ASP A 195 -24.95 -3.83 7.94
C ASP A 195 -23.79 -4.19 8.90
N GLY A 196 -22.55 -4.13 8.43
CA GLY A 196 -21.38 -4.56 9.19
C GLY A 196 -20.93 -3.53 10.24
N LEU A 197 -20.71 -3.99 11.48
CA LEU A 197 -20.16 -3.19 12.57
C LEU A 197 -18.65 -2.96 12.42
N TYR A 198 -18.11 -1.93 13.08
CA TYR A 198 -16.66 -1.73 13.13
C TYR A 198 -16.03 -2.65 14.18
N VAL A 199 -15.20 -3.59 13.75
CA VAL A 199 -14.53 -4.53 14.66
C VAL A 199 -13.02 -4.45 14.57
N GLU A 200 -12.42 -4.07 15.68
CA GLU A 200 -10.98 -3.84 15.79
C GLU A 200 -10.16 -5.09 15.52
N ASN A 201 -9.13 -4.97 14.67
CA ASN A 201 -8.16 -6.03 14.38
C ASN A 201 -8.80 -7.35 13.87
N LYS A 202 -10.03 -7.30 13.36
CA LYS A 202 -10.73 -8.41 12.72
C LYS A 202 -10.81 -8.22 11.22
N ARG A 203 -10.84 -9.32 10.46
CA ARG A 203 -10.84 -9.32 9.00
C ARG A 203 -12.25 -9.52 8.45
N GLU A 204 -13.07 -8.51 8.61
CA GLU A 204 -14.49 -8.53 8.19
C GLU A 204 -14.74 -7.83 6.84
N MET A 205 -13.81 -6.99 6.39
CA MET A 205 -13.86 -6.42 5.04
C MET A 205 -13.27 -7.40 4.01
N LEU A 206 -13.61 -7.22 2.75
CA LEU A 206 -12.96 -7.94 1.64
C LEU A 206 -12.10 -6.97 0.86
N LYS A 207 -10.90 -7.40 0.45
CA LYS A 207 -10.05 -6.66 -0.48
C LYS A 207 -9.79 -7.48 -1.73
N ILE A 208 -9.92 -6.81 -2.85
CA ILE A 208 -9.66 -7.32 -4.19
C ILE A 208 -8.44 -6.54 -4.70
N LYS A 209 -7.43 -7.27 -5.17
CA LYS A 209 -6.18 -6.71 -5.69
C LYS A 209 -5.86 -7.36 -7.03
N HIS A 210 -5.17 -6.64 -7.91
CA HIS A 210 -4.57 -7.24 -9.09
C HIS A 210 -3.64 -8.36 -8.67
N LYS A 211 -3.77 -9.50 -9.33
CA LYS A 211 -2.81 -10.59 -9.20
C LYS A 211 -1.91 -10.53 -10.41
N ARG A 212 -0.72 -9.98 -10.22
CA ARG A 212 0.27 -9.92 -11.27
C ARG A 212 1.34 -10.94 -11.05
N THR A 213 1.86 -11.47 -12.15
CA THR A 213 3.04 -12.29 -12.13
C THR A 213 4.05 -11.80 -13.14
N ALA A 214 5.33 -11.99 -12.82
CA ALA A 214 6.44 -11.72 -13.72
C ALA A 214 7.42 -12.88 -13.61
N ASP A 215 7.89 -13.35 -14.76
CA ASP A 215 9.03 -14.23 -14.89
C ASP A 215 10.29 -13.38 -14.72
N CYS A 216 11.03 -13.62 -13.65
CA CYS A 216 12.24 -12.86 -13.32
C CYS A 216 13.45 -13.78 -13.29
N VAL A 217 14.58 -13.22 -13.69
CA VAL A 217 15.89 -13.86 -13.58
C VAL A 217 16.40 -13.71 -12.15
N ILE A 218 16.86 -14.80 -11.55
CA ILE A 218 17.54 -14.75 -10.27
C ILE A 218 19.04 -14.60 -10.55
N PHE A 219 19.59 -13.45 -10.16
CA PHE A 219 21.00 -13.13 -10.39
C PHE A 219 21.83 -13.05 -9.10
N GLY A 220 21.16 -13.23 -7.95
CA GLY A 220 21.86 -13.29 -6.66
C GLY A 220 20.95 -13.57 -5.49
N TYR A 221 21.53 -13.61 -4.29
CA TYR A 221 20.78 -13.82 -3.05
C TYR A 221 21.43 -13.14 -1.84
N ARG A 222 20.68 -13.01 -0.75
CA ARG A 222 21.17 -12.61 0.57
C ARG A 222 21.02 -13.76 1.55
N ILE A 223 21.99 -13.96 2.42
CA ILE A 223 21.89 -14.89 3.54
C ILE A 223 20.85 -14.37 4.55
N HIS A 224 20.06 -15.28 5.13
CA HIS A 224 19.09 -14.92 6.14
C HIS A 224 19.77 -14.35 7.40
N LYS A 225 19.10 -13.45 8.15
CA LYS A 225 19.65 -12.83 9.36
C LYS A 225 20.08 -13.82 10.46
N SER A 226 19.63 -15.07 10.40
CA SER A 226 20.06 -16.14 11.30
C SER A 226 21.41 -16.76 10.92
N GLY A 227 21.99 -16.38 9.79
CA GLY A 227 23.19 -16.98 9.21
C GLY A 227 22.96 -18.33 8.52
N ARG A 228 21.72 -18.83 8.46
CA ARG A 228 21.39 -20.13 7.85
C ARG A 228 20.45 -19.97 6.66
N GLY A 229 20.87 -20.47 5.49
CA GLY A 229 20.05 -20.49 4.29
C GLY A 229 19.86 -19.11 3.63
N ILE A 230 19.20 -19.13 2.48
CA ILE A 230 18.85 -17.92 1.74
C ILE A 230 17.72 -17.15 2.41
N GLY A 231 17.96 -15.88 2.73
CA GLY A 231 16.95 -14.96 3.27
C GLY A 231 16.12 -14.29 2.20
N SER A 232 16.73 -13.95 1.07
CA SER A 232 16.03 -13.39 -0.10
C SER A 232 16.77 -13.67 -1.41
N MET A 233 16.04 -13.95 -2.48
CA MET A 233 16.54 -13.92 -3.86
C MET A 233 16.53 -12.48 -4.38
N LEU A 234 17.52 -12.11 -5.19
CA LEU A 234 17.56 -10.85 -5.95
C LEU A 234 17.10 -11.13 -7.38
N LEU A 235 16.19 -10.30 -7.86
CA LEU A 235 15.46 -10.51 -9.10
C LEU A 235 15.80 -9.43 -10.11
N GLY A 236 15.99 -9.80 -11.37
CA GLY A 236 16.24 -8.88 -12.46
C GLY A 236 15.41 -9.17 -13.71
N LEU A 237 15.26 -8.13 -14.52
CA LEU A 237 14.68 -8.16 -15.86
C LEU A 237 15.67 -7.52 -16.85
N TYR A 238 15.69 -8.03 -18.06
CA TYR A 238 16.47 -7.47 -19.14
C TYR A 238 15.76 -6.25 -19.74
N GLY A 239 16.50 -5.18 -20.01
CA GLY A 239 15.98 -4.08 -20.84
C GLY A 239 16.24 -4.33 -22.32
N ASP A 240 15.68 -3.45 -23.16
CA ASP A 240 15.83 -3.53 -24.63
C ASP A 240 17.28 -3.41 -25.10
N ASP A 241 18.17 -2.90 -24.25
CA ASP A 241 19.62 -2.81 -24.46
C ASP A 241 20.38 -4.10 -24.08
N GLY A 242 19.69 -5.14 -23.62
CA GLY A 242 20.29 -6.40 -23.18
C GLY A 242 20.92 -6.37 -21.79
N GLU A 243 20.75 -5.27 -21.04
CA GLU A 243 21.30 -5.14 -19.68
C GLU A 243 20.33 -5.67 -18.62
N LEU A 244 20.82 -6.55 -17.74
CA LEU A 244 20.06 -7.10 -16.62
C LEU A 244 19.97 -6.09 -15.47
N ARG A 245 18.75 -5.62 -15.18
CA ARG A 245 18.48 -4.61 -14.15
C ARG A 245 17.79 -5.24 -12.95
N MET A 246 18.19 -4.84 -11.75
CA MET A 246 17.55 -5.30 -10.52
C MET A 246 16.12 -4.73 -10.40
N VAL A 247 15.13 -5.61 -10.44
CA VAL A 247 13.71 -5.25 -10.31
C VAL A 247 13.18 -5.44 -8.88
N GLY A 248 13.83 -6.26 -8.05
CA GLY A 248 13.36 -6.46 -6.67
C GLY A 248 13.97 -7.66 -5.96
N GLY A 249 13.25 -8.18 -4.97
CA GLY A 249 13.67 -9.37 -4.25
C GLY A 249 12.49 -10.21 -3.75
N ALA A 250 12.69 -11.51 -3.66
CA ALA A 250 11.72 -12.46 -3.10
C ALA A 250 12.23 -13.06 -1.80
N GLY A 251 11.36 -13.25 -0.81
CA GLY A 251 11.75 -13.72 0.53
C GLY A 251 10.63 -14.44 1.28
N ALA A 252 10.71 -14.43 2.61
CA ALA A 252 9.76 -15.09 3.51
C ALA A 252 9.67 -16.63 3.35
N PHE A 253 10.78 -17.27 2.97
CA PHE A 253 10.88 -18.72 2.87
C PHE A 253 10.82 -19.41 4.24
N SER A 254 10.27 -20.63 4.28
CA SER A 254 10.37 -21.53 5.43
C SER A 254 11.82 -21.97 5.64
N ASP A 255 12.20 -22.35 6.87
CA ASP A 255 13.59 -22.72 7.18
C ASP A 255 14.12 -23.85 6.27
N ALA A 256 13.29 -24.86 5.99
CA ALA A 256 13.65 -25.93 5.05
C ALA A 256 13.93 -25.38 3.63
N LYS A 257 13.07 -24.49 3.13
CA LYS A 257 13.23 -23.89 1.81
C LYS A 257 14.48 -23.01 1.73
N ARG A 258 14.87 -22.34 2.82
CA ARG A 258 16.10 -21.53 2.86
C ARG A 258 17.35 -22.37 2.63
N VAL A 259 17.39 -23.58 3.20
CA VAL A 259 18.51 -24.52 3.05
C VAL A 259 18.51 -25.11 1.65
N GLU A 260 17.36 -25.58 1.16
CA GLU A 260 17.20 -26.11 -0.20
C GLU A 260 17.67 -25.10 -1.26
N LEU A 261 17.25 -23.84 -1.14
CA LEU A 261 17.67 -22.79 -2.07
C LEU A 261 19.17 -22.51 -1.98
N GLN A 262 19.77 -22.58 -0.79
CA GLN A 262 21.21 -22.38 -0.62
C GLN A 262 22.00 -23.49 -1.33
N GLU A 263 21.62 -24.75 -1.12
CA GLU A 263 22.25 -25.90 -1.80
C GLU A 263 22.14 -25.80 -3.32
N MET A 264 20.99 -25.34 -3.81
CA MET A 264 20.75 -25.14 -5.24
C MET A 264 21.62 -24.03 -5.85
N PHE A 265 21.84 -22.93 -5.12
CA PHE A 265 22.51 -21.73 -5.65
C PHE A 265 24.03 -21.77 -5.47
N GLU A 266 24.54 -22.52 -4.50
CA GLU A 266 25.97 -22.67 -4.22
C GLU A 266 26.82 -22.99 -5.48
N PRO A 267 26.45 -23.95 -6.35
CA PRO A 267 27.24 -24.26 -7.55
C PRO A 267 27.17 -23.17 -8.64
N MET A 268 26.34 -22.14 -8.47
CA MET A 268 26.14 -21.07 -9.44
C MET A 268 26.82 -19.76 -9.02
N ARG A 269 27.44 -19.70 -7.85
CA ARG A 269 28.13 -18.50 -7.36
C ARG A 269 29.21 -18.06 -8.35
N LEU A 270 29.21 -16.77 -8.70
CA LEU A 270 30.23 -16.20 -9.58
C LEU A 270 31.59 -16.10 -8.87
N ASP A 271 31.56 -15.71 -7.60
CA ASP A 271 32.73 -15.67 -6.72
C ASP A 271 32.28 -15.86 -5.26
N PRO A 272 32.69 -16.94 -4.58
CA PRO A 272 32.26 -17.23 -3.23
C PRO A 272 32.84 -16.31 -2.16
N ASP A 273 33.94 -15.61 -2.43
CA ASP A 273 34.63 -14.77 -1.46
C ASP A 273 34.37 -13.26 -1.68
N LYS A 274 33.58 -12.93 -2.71
CA LYS A 274 33.34 -11.56 -3.14
C LYS A 274 31.85 -11.22 -3.17
N PRO A 275 31.22 -10.97 -2.01
CA PRO A 275 29.88 -10.40 -1.99
C PRO A 275 29.89 -9.04 -2.73
N SER A 276 28.83 -8.79 -3.49
CA SER A 276 28.63 -7.49 -4.11
C SER A 276 28.00 -6.53 -3.11
N PRO A 277 28.38 -5.24 -3.11
CA PRO A 277 27.72 -4.25 -2.30
C PRO A 277 26.24 -4.19 -2.69
N GLY A 278 25.36 -4.14 -1.69
CA GLY A 278 23.96 -3.87 -1.93
C GLY A 278 23.73 -2.40 -2.25
N GLU A 279 22.61 -2.11 -2.92
CA GLU A 279 22.14 -0.73 -3.03
C GLU A 279 21.86 -0.16 -1.62
N PRO A 280 22.37 1.03 -1.31
CA PRO A 280 22.11 1.68 -0.04
C PRO A 280 20.61 1.98 0.10
N THR A 281 20.00 1.50 1.19
CA THR A 281 18.63 1.86 1.58
C THR A 281 18.66 2.51 2.96
N ARG A 282 17.86 3.57 3.17
CA ARG A 282 17.84 4.38 4.41
C ARG A 282 17.60 3.60 5.72
N TRP A 283 17.12 2.37 5.63
CA TRP A 283 16.79 1.50 6.77
C TRP A 283 17.88 0.48 7.12
N ARG A 284 19.00 0.45 6.39
CA ARG A 284 20.03 -0.59 6.49
C ARG A 284 21.44 0.02 6.43
N SER A 285 22.33 -0.44 7.31
CA SER A 285 23.76 -0.10 7.25
C SER A 285 24.43 -0.77 6.04
N GLU A 286 25.54 -0.21 5.54
CA GLU A 286 26.29 -0.71 4.36
C GLU A 286 26.55 -2.24 4.40
N LYS A 287 26.83 -2.80 5.59
CA LYS A 287 27.05 -4.24 5.79
C LYS A 287 25.81 -5.13 5.66
N SER A 288 24.61 -4.56 5.70
CA SER A 288 23.33 -5.31 5.64
C SER A 288 22.70 -5.35 4.24
N GLY A 289 23.39 -4.76 3.25
CA GLY A 289 23.02 -4.78 1.84
C GLY A 289 23.73 -5.85 1.02
N GLU A 290 24.86 -6.39 1.50
CA GLU A 290 25.68 -7.39 0.80
C GLU A 290 24.84 -8.55 0.28
N TRP A 291 25.13 -8.94 -0.95
CA TRP A 291 24.48 -10.05 -1.64
C TRP A 291 25.52 -10.85 -2.40
N ILE A 292 25.21 -12.12 -2.64
CA ILE A 292 26.08 -13.07 -3.31
C ILE A 292 25.59 -13.19 -4.76
N PRO A 293 26.42 -12.80 -5.74
CA PRO A 293 26.09 -12.98 -7.14
C PRO A 293 26.14 -14.43 -7.58
N ILE A 294 25.19 -14.82 -8.43
CA ILE A 294 25.16 -16.11 -9.11
C ILE A 294 25.05 -15.90 -10.61
N ARG A 295 25.40 -16.92 -11.40
CA ARG A 295 25.15 -16.93 -12.84
C ARG A 295 23.64 -16.72 -13.09
N PRO A 296 23.23 -15.77 -13.96
CA PRO A 296 21.82 -15.42 -14.19
C PRO A 296 21.11 -16.45 -15.10
N GLU A 297 21.13 -17.72 -14.69
CA GLU A 297 20.65 -18.88 -15.47
C GLU A 297 19.27 -19.37 -14.99
N LEU A 298 18.82 -18.93 -13.80
CA LEU A 298 17.58 -19.37 -13.20
C LEU A 298 16.45 -18.36 -13.45
N VAL A 299 15.31 -18.85 -13.93
CA VAL A 299 14.07 -18.08 -14.07
C VAL A 299 13.00 -18.67 -13.16
N ALA A 300 12.25 -17.79 -12.49
CA ALA A 300 11.05 -18.17 -11.76
C ALA A 300 9.95 -17.13 -11.94
N GLU A 301 8.71 -17.59 -11.77
CA GLU A 301 7.54 -16.74 -11.75
C GLU A 301 7.30 -16.21 -10.33
N PHE A 302 7.11 -14.91 -10.22
CA PHE A 302 6.87 -14.21 -8.96
C PHE A 302 5.57 -13.44 -9.00
N ALA A 303 4.76 -13.56 -7.95
CA ALA A 303 3.61 -12.69 -7.75
C ALA A 303 4.06 -11.36 -7.11
N TYR A 304 3.67 -10.26 -7.74
CA TYR A 304 3.89 -8.90 -7.25
C TYR A 304 2.57 -8.14 -7.16
N ASP A 305 2.51 -7.17 -6.25
CA ASP A 305 1.32 -6.33 -6.07
C ASP A 305 1.31 -5.22 -7.13
N GLN A 306 2.39 -4.44 -7.22
CA GLN A 306 2.50 -3.27 -8.10
C GLN A 306 3.96 -2.91 -8.41
N MET A 307 4.15 -2.10 -9.46
CA MET A 307 5.44 -1.51 -9.81
C MET A 307 5.59 -0.12 -9.18
N GLU A 308 6.82 0.24 -8.86
CA GLU A 308 7.26 1.58 -8.49
C GLU A 308 8.47 1.93 -9.35
N ASN A 309 8.28 2.85 -10.29
CA ASN A 309 9.21 3.08 -11.39
C ASN A 309 9.52 1.77 -12.14
N GLN A 310 10.78 1.34 -12.20
CA GLN A 310 11.21 0.11 -12.88
C GLN A 310 11.40 -1.08 -11.91
N ARG A 311 10.77 -1.07 -10.74
CA ARG A 311 10.96 -2.08 -9.67
C ARG A 311 9.65 -2.53 -9.04
N PHE A 312 9.64 -3.74 -8.47
CA PHE A 312 8.53 -4.19 -7.66
C PHE A 312 8.44 -3.41 -6.36
N ARG A 313 7.22 -2.98 -6.02
CA ARG A 313 6.92 -2.41 -4.72
C ARG A 313 6.76 -3.54 -3.71
N HIS A 314 7.65 -3.56 -2.71
CA HIS A 314 7.81 -4.61 -1.69
C HIS A 314 8.43 -5.93 -2.19
N THR A 315 8.73 -6.81 -1.22
CA THR A 315 9.21 -8.17 -1.48
C THR A 315 8.12 -8.98 -2.20
N VAL A 316 8.48 -9.60 -3.32
CA VAL A 316 7.55 -10.40 -4.13
C VAL A 316 7.52 -11.86 -3.69
N LYS A 317 6.46 -12.58 -4.06
CA LYS A 317 6.24 -13.96 -3.67
C LYS A 317 6.65 -14.92 -4.78
N PHE A 318 7.61 -15.81 -4.49
CA PHE A 318 7.93 -16.94 -5.36
C PHE A 318 6.70 -17.83 -5.59
N LEU A 319 6.39 -18.13 -6.86
CA LEU A 319 5.32 -19.05 -7.23
C LEU A 319 5.88 -20.39 -7.68
N ARG A 320 6.66 -20.39 -8.76
CA ARG A 320 7.20 -21.60 -9.37
C ARG A 320 8.45 -21.31 -10.20
N TRP A 321 9.31 -22.32 -10.33
CA TRP A 321 10.41 -22.27 -11.30
C TRP A 321 9.89 -22.30 -12.73
N ARG A 322 10.61 -21.64 -13.64
CA ARG A 322 10.31 -21.56 -15.07
C ARG A 322 11.49 -22.07 -15.90
N PRO A 323 11.81 -23.38 -15.84
CA PRO A 323 12.89 -23.95 -16.64
C PRO A 323 12.60 -23.91 -18.15
N ASP A 324 11.35 -23.60 -18.52
CA ASP A 324 10.87 -23.39 -19.88
C ASP A 324 11.17 -21.98 -20.44
N ARG A 325 11.71 -21.07 -19.61
CA ARG A 325 12.01 -19.69 -20.00
C ARG A 325 13.51 -19.48 -20.15
N ASP A 326 13.88 -18.80 -21.22
CA ASP A 326 15.23 -18.28 -21.42
C ASP A 326 15.41 -16.99 -20.59
N PRO A 327 16.50 -16.83 -19.81
CA PRO A 327 16.70 -15.64 -18.98
C PRO A 327 16.62 -14.32 -19.75
N GLU A 328 17.20 -14.24 -20.96
CA GLU A 328 17.20 -13.03 -21.78
C GLU A 328 15.80 -12.65 -22.29
N SER A 329 14.87 -13.61 -22.34
CA SER A 329 13.45 -13.35 -22.68
C SER A 329 12.64 -12.71 -21.54
N CYS A 330 13.21 -12.57 -20.35
CA CYS A 330 12.54 -11.94 -19.20
C CYS A 330 12.69 -10.41 -19.25
N GLY A 331 11.91 -9.78 -20.13
CA GLY A 331 11.90 -8.33 -20.36
C GLY A 331 10.92 -7.55 -19.48
N TYR A 332 10.90 -6.22 -19.62
CA TYR A 332 9.91 -5.34 -18.98
C TYR A 332 8.54 -5.34 -19.70
N ASP A 333 8.49 -5.81 -20.95
CA ASP A 333 7.30 -5.92 -21.80
C ASP A 333 6.23 -6.87 -21.24
N GLN A 334 6.64 -7.82 -20.41
CA GLN A 334 5.72 -8.73 -19.70
C GLN A 334 4.94 -8.03 -18.56
N LEU A 335 5.37 -6.85 -18.13
CA LEU A 335 4.75 -6.15 -17.02
C LEU A 335 3.52 -5.39 -17.51
N GLU A 336 2.39 -5.62 -16.86
CA GLU A 336 1.18 -4.85 -17.14
C GLU A 336 1.39 -3.39 -16.71
N VAL A 337 1.24 -2.47 -17.66
CA VAL A 337 1.20 -1.03 -17.38
C VAL A 337 -0.27 -0.62 -17.26
N PRO A 338 -0.72 -0.11 -16.10
CA PRO A 338 -2.12 0.23 -15.91
C PRO A 338 -2.59 1.39 -16.78
N LEU A 339 -3.88 1.43 -17.10
CA LEU A 339 -4.53 2.60 -17.68
C LEU A 339 -4.37 3.79 -16.73
N THR A 340 -4.12 4.98 -17.30
CA THR A 340 -3.89 6.21 -16.55
C THR A 340 -5.21 6.86 -16.17
N TYR A 341 -5.42 7.13 -14.88
CA TYR A 341 -6.59 7.84 -14.36
C TYR A 341 -6.12 8.97 -13.45
N ASP A 342 -6.82 10.11 -13.45
CA ASP A 342 -6.47 11.24 -12.58
C ASP A 342 -7.09 11.06 -11.19
N LEU A 343 -6.29 11.26 -10.15
CA LEU A 343 -6.69 11.14 -8.74
C LEU A 343 -7.88 12.05 -8.40
N HIS A 344 -7.97 13.24 -8.98
CA HIS A 344 -9.06 14.16 -8.68
C HIS A 344 -10.40 13.63 -9.17
N ASP A 345 -10.44 12.98 -10.33
CA ASP A 345 -11.67 12.37 -10.87
C ASP A 345 -12.16 11.25 -9.94
N VAL A 346 -11.23 10.51 -9.32
CA VAL A 346 -11.57 9.50 -8.29
C VAL A 346 -12.09 10.15 -7.01
N LEU A 347 -11.55 11.30 -6.59
CA LEU A 347 -11.97 11.98 -5.36
C LEU A 347 -13.29 12.76 -5.53
N GLU A 348 -13.53 13.32 -6.72
CA GLU A 348 -14.66 14.21 -7.01
C GLU A 348 -15.87 13.47 -7.61
N GLY A 349 -15.66 12.29 -8.19
CA GLY A 349 -16.73 11.39 -8.61
C GLY A 349 -17.41 11.75 -9.92
N GLU A 350 -16.75 12.53 -10.78
CA GLU A 350 -17.23 12.83 -12.15
C GLU A 350 -17.27 11.58 -13.06
#